data_AF-A0AA43ZJR0-F1
#
_entry.id   AF-A0AA43ZJR0-F1
#
_cell.length_a   1.000
_cell.length_b   1.000
_cell.length_c   1.000
_cell.angle_alpha   90.00
_cell.angle_beta   90.00
_cell.angle_gamma   90.00
#
_symmetry.space_group_name_H-M   'P 1'
#
loop_
_entity.id
_entity.type
_entity.pdbx_description
1 polymer ?
#
loop_
_entity_poly.entity_id
_entity_poly.type
_entity_poly.pdbx_seq_one_letter_code
_entity_poly.pdbx_strand_id
1 'polypeptide(L)' 'MKVLVTGAAGFIGAHCVRRLLLDGHEVIGLDNFNDYYAPALKEDRVRWVC' A
#
# COMPACT_ATOMS: atom_id res chain seq x y z
N MET A 1 2.60 14.72 7.55
CA MET A 1 1.53 14.25 8.46
C MET A 1 1.66 12.73 8.64
N LYS A 2 1.11 12.14 9.70
CA LYS A 2 1.02 10.67 9.85
C LYS A 2 -0.29 10.17 9.25
N VAL A 3 -0.25 9.18 8.37
CA VAL A 3 -1.42 8.67 7.63
C VAL A 3 -1.52 7.15 7.73
N LEU A 4 -2.68 6.63 8.11
CA LEU A 4 -3.01 5.20 8.04
C LEU A 4 -3.77 4.92 6.73
N VAL A 5 -3.27 4.01 5.91
CA VAL A 5 -3.95 3.54 4.69
C VAL A 5 -4.36 2.09 4.86
N THR A 6 -5.67 1.83 4.85
CA THR A 6 -6.22 0.46 4.82
C THR A 6 -6.37 -0.03 3.38
N GLY A 7 -6.13 -1.32 3.14
CA GLY A 7 -6.02 -1.86 1.78
C GLY A 7 -4.74 -1.40 1.06
N ALA A 8 -3.65 -1.16 1.80
CA ALA A 8 -2.42 -0.57 1.29
C ALA A 8 -1.72 -1.39 0.19
N ALA A 9 -1.94 -2.70 0.14
CA ALA A 9 -1.40 -3.57 -0.92
C ALA A 9 -2.39 -3.77 -2.09
N GLY A 10 -3.56 -3.13 -2.03
CA GLY A 10 -4.52 -3.07 -3.12
C GLY A 10 -4.00 -2.25 -4.30
N PHE A 11 -4.72 -2.30 -5.44
CA PHE A 11 -4.34 -1.55 -6.64
C PHE A 11 -4.27 -0.05 -6.34
N ILE A 12 -5.38 0.55 -5.92
CA ILE A 12 -5.45 1.97 -5.57
C ILE A 12 -4.62 2.29 -4.32
N GLY A 13 -4.65 1.40 -3.32
CA GLY A 13 -3.95 1.59 -2.05
C GLY A 13 -2.45 1.78 -2.25
N ALA A 14 -1.81 0.94 -3.06
CA ALA A 14 -0.36 1.04 -3.31
C ALA A 14 0.02 2.36 -4.00
N HIS A 15 -0.76 2.80 -5.01
CA HIS A 15 -0.54 4.09 -5.67
C HIS A 15 -0.73 5.27 -4.70
N CYS A 16 -1.74 5.20 -3.83
CA CYS A 16 -2.00 6.20 -2.80
C CYS A 16 -0.85 6.30 -1.79
N VAL A 17 -0.40 5.17 -1.23
CA VAL A 17 0.74 5.13 -0.30
C VAL A 17 1.98 5.74 -0.95
N ARG A 18 2.32 5.32 -2.18
CA ARG A 18 3.48 5.86 -2.89
C ARG A 18 3.39 7.37 -3.08
N ARG A 19 2.21 7.90 -3.42
CA ARG A 19 2.01 9.35 -3.58
C ARG A 19 2.22 10.08 -2.24
N LEU A 20 1.61 9.59 -1.17
CA LEU A 20 1.74 10.18 0.18
C LEU A 20 3.19 10.17 0.67
N LEU A 21 3.94 9.10 0.41
CA LEU A 21 5.37 9.02 0.73
C LEU A 21 6.18 10.06 -0.07
N LEU A 22 5.92 10.20 -1.38
CA LEU A 22 6.58 11.20 -2.22
C LEU A 22 6.28 12.64 -1.80
N ASP A 23 5.08 12.88 -1.24
CA ASP A 23 4.69 14.17 -0.67
C ASP A 23 5.29 14.41 0.75
N GLY A 24 6.15 13.51 1.24
CA GLY A 24 6.88 13.65 2.51
C GLY A 24 6.06 13.29 3.75
N HIS A 25 5.01 12.48 3.61
CA HIS A 25 4.22 12.00 4.74
C HIS A 25 4.77 10.70 5.34
N GLU A 26 4.54 10.51 6.63
CA GLU A 26 4.77 9.23 7.30
C GLU A 26 3.53 8.37 7.10
N VAL A 27 3.68 7.21 6.46
CA VAL A 27 2.55 6.36 6.08
C VAL A 27 2.65 5.00 6.76
N ILE A 28 1.58 4.58 7.42
CA ILE A 28 1.39 3.23 7.93
C ILE A 28 0.40 2.52 7.01
N GLY A 29 0.87 1.49 6.32
CA GLY A 29 0.01 0.66 5.46
C GLY A 29 -0.54 -0.55 6.23
N LEU A 30 -1.84 -0.83 6.07
CA LEU A 30 -2.50 -2.02 6.59
C LEU A 30 -3.23 -2.74 5.46
N ASP A 31 -2.93 -4.03 5.26
CA ASP A 31 -3.65 -4.90 4.32
C ASP A 31 -3.77 -6.29 4.94
N ASN A 32 -4.87 -6.99 4.65
CA ASN A 32 -5.12 -8.34 5.16
C ASN A 32 -4.58 -9.44 4.24
N PHE A 33 -4.03 -9.07 3.07
CA PHE A 33 -3.54 -10.02 2.06
C PHE A 33 -4.57 -11.10 1.67
N ASN A 34 -5.86 -10.76 1.68
CA ASN A 34 -6.90 -11.68 1.21
C ASN A 34 -6.70 -12.11 -0.25
N ASP A 35 -7.37 -13.19 -0.60
CA ASP A 35 -7.31 -13.92 -1.87
C ASP A 35 -8.18 -13.32 -3.00
N TYR A 36 -8.78 -12.14 -2.78
CA TYR A 36 -9.49 -11.41 -3.84
C TYR A 36 -8.58 -11.12 -5.05
N TYR A 37 -7.29 -10.90 -4.79
CA TYR A 37 -6.21 -11.02 -5.78
C TYR A 37 -5.25 -12.12 -5.33
N ALA A 38 -4.49 -12.69 -6.27
CA ALA A 38 -3.36 -13.55 -5.91
C ALA A 38 -2.45 -12.81 -4.90
N PRO A 39 -2.14 -13.39 -3.72
CA PRO A 39 -1.32 -12.72 -2.71
C PRO A 39 0.02 -12.21 -3.25
N ALA A 40 0.61 -12.92 -4.21
CA ALA A 40 1.83 -12.50 -4.92
C ALA A 40 1.71 -11.11 -5.56
N LEU A 41 0.55 -10.74 -6.13
CA LEU A 41 0.33 -9.40 -6.69
C LEU A 41 0.34 -8.32 -5.61
N LYS A 42 -0.13 -8.63 -4.41
CA LYS A 42 -0.09 -7.71 -3.26
C LYS A 42 1.34 -7.55 -2.75
N GLU A 43 2.10 -8.64 -2.69
CA GLU A 43 3.52 -8.59 -2.34
C GLU A 43 4.34 -7.78 -3.35
N ASP A 44 4.11 -7.97 -4.65
CA ASP A 44 4.76 -7.20 -5.71
C ASP A 44 4.50 -5.70 -5.56
N ARG A 45 3.27 -5.31 -5.21
CA ARG A 45 2.93 -3.91 -4.94
C ARG A 45 3.63 -3.37 -3.70
N VAL A 46 3.73 -4.15 -2.62
CA VAL A 46 4.48 -3.74 -1.43
C VAL A 46 5.96 -3.53 -1.77
N ARG A 47 6.57 -4.45 -2.54
CA ARG A 47 7.96 -4.31 -3.04
C ARG A 47 8.16 -3.12 -3.98
N TRP A 48 7.11 -2.65 -4.64
CA TRP A 48 7.17 -1.48 -5.52
C TRP A 48 7.04 -0.15 -4.76
N VAL A 49 6.32 -0.15 -3.64
CA VAL A 49 6.12 1.03 -2.78
C VAL A 49 7.32 1.29 -1.88
N CYS A 50 7.88 0.23 -1.28
CA CYS A 50 9.01 0.28 -0.34
C CYS A 50 10.34 0.15 -1.07
#